data_AF-A0A4Q6FN11-F1
#
_entry.id   AF-A0A4Q6FN11-F1
#
_cell.length_a   1.000
_cell.length_b   1.000
_cell.length_c   1.000
_cell.angle_alpha   90.00
_cell.angle_beta   90.00
_cell.angle_gamma   90.00
#
_symmetry.space_group_name_H-M   'P 1'
#
loop_
_entity.id
_entity.type
_entity.pdbx_description
1 polymer ?
#
loop_
_entity_poly.entity_id
_entity_poly.type
_entity_poly.pdbx_seq_one_letter_code
_entity_poly.pdbx_strand_id
1 'polypeptide(L)'
;MFPTRKQLAFVVLTTSSVARADFLPKNNMAAEDRILRSGPVTEEVFNQVIDEAEAVYGKIVAQHFGAELTINRLWTNSTVNATAKQDGNSWTVDMYGGMARRPEITRDGFALVLCHEIGHHVGGYPYQKNAFFGPKRDWAAAEGEADYFATQACSRLLWKNQGQLNAEYRSIIPAYPKALCDSVWSAQGDQDLCYRQMMANKSIADVNAFGEFFKPNWEKPSKDVVRNTDDGHPASQCRLDTFMAGSLCTKAFEETSIPAKAIDAKKRNSIEGESEAALSSCMSNQGFTAGFRPRCWFKPLIGEG
;
A
#
# COMPACT_ATOMS: atom_id res chain seq x y z
N MET A 1 -64.83 -18.13 -20.07
CA MET A 1 -64.16 -17.79 -18.80
C MET A 1 -62.70 -18.22 -18.93
N PHE A 2 -61.80 -17.30 -19.30
CA PHE A 2 -60.35 -17.57 -19.44
C PHE A 2 -59.62 -16.78 -18.35
N PRO A 3 -58.75 -17.38 -17.53
CA PRO A 3 -58.00 -16.63 -16.54
C PRO A 3 -56.72 -16.07 -17.18
N THR A 4 -56.54 -14.77 -17.01
CA THR A 4 -55.36 -13.98 -17.39
C THR A 4 -54.12 -14.40 -16.59
N ARG A 5 -53.03 -14.76 -17.28
CA ARG A 5 -51.69 -14.93 -16.69
C ARG A 5 -51.15 -13.57 -16.27
N LYS A 6 -50.96 -13.35 -14.97
CA LYS A 6 -50.14 -12.24 -14.44
C LYS A 6 -48.67 -12.54 -14.73
N GLN A 7 -48.00 -11.71 -15.51
CA GLN A 7 -46.54 -11.71 -15.61
C GLN A 7 -45.97 -11.10 -14.33
N LEU A 8 -45.22 -11.90 -13.54
CA LEU A 8 -44.35 -11.36 -12.50
C LEU A 8 -43.12 -10.76 -13.19
N ALA A 9 -43.00 -9.43 -13.15
CA ALA A 9 -41.75 -8.75 -13.45
C ALA A 9 -40.77 -9.02 -12.31
N PHE A 10 -39.73 -9.83 -12.58
CA PHE A 10 -38.59 -9.97 -11.69
C PHE A 10 -37.74 -8.70 -11.80
N VAL A 11 -37.84 -7.82 -10.81
CA VAL A 11 -36.89 -6.72 -10.65
C VAL A 11 -35.60 -7.33 -10.09
N VAL A 12 -34.62 -7.55 -10.96
CA VAL A 12 -33.27 -7.91 -10.55
C VAL A 12 -32.61 -6.64 -10.01
N LEU A 13 -32.61 -6.47 -8.69
CA LEU A 13 -31.72 -5.52 -8.02
C LEU A 13 -30.30 -6.03 -8.21
N THR A 14 -29.61 -5.51 -9.22
CA THR A 14 -28.16 -5.65 -9.33
C THR A 14 -27.53 -4.73 -8.29
N THR A 15 -27.17 -5.29 -7.13
CA THR A 15 -26.26 -4.60 -6.22
C THR A 15 -24.91 -4.55 -6.91
N SER A 16 -24.55 -3.40 -7.47
CA SER A 16 -23.20 -3.12 -7.96
C SER A 16 -22.25 -3.26 -6.77
N SER A 17 -21.61 -4.42 -6.62
CA SER A 17 -20.59 -4.64 -5.61
C SER A 17 -19.31 -3.98 -6.12
N VAL A 18 -19.10 -2.73 -5.73
CA VAL A 18 -17.83 -2.04 -6.00
C VAL A 18 -16.71 -2.83 -5.34
N ALA A 19 -15.72 -3.23 -6.13
CA ALA A 19 -14.54 -3.91 -5.63
C ALA A 19 -13.74 -2.97 -4.73
N ARG A 20 -13.32 -3.49 -3.56
CA ARG A 20 -12.61 -2.76 -2.51
C ARG A 20 -11.38 -3.56 -2.10
N ALA A 21 -10.28 -2.86 -1.87
CA ALA A 21 -9.13 -3.36 -1.12
C ALA A 21 -9.16 -2.77 0.30
N ASP A 22 -8.60 -3.50 1.26
CA ASP A 22 -8.60 -3.13 2.68
C ASP A 22 -7.17 -3.22 3.20
N PHE A 23 -6.67 -2.21 3.91
CA PHE A 23 -5.31 -2.19 4.49
C PHE A 23 -5.01 -3.38 5.42
N LEU A 24 -6.00 -3.72 6.26
CA LEU A 24 -5.93 -4.81 7.24
C LEU A 24 -6.99 -5.86 6.94
N PRO A 25 -6.72 -7.13 7.28
CA PRO A 25 -7.79 -8.11 7.36
C PRO A 25 -8.86 -7.67 8.38
N LYS A 26 -10.05 -8.28 8.29
CA LYS A 26 -11.13 -8.03 9.25
C LYS A 26 -10.61 -8.21 10.67
N ASN A 27 -10.83 -7.20 11.51
CA ASN A 27 -10.31 -7.15 12.86
C ASN A 27 -11.35 -6.55 13.82
N ASN A 28 -11.08 -6.65 15.13
CA ASN A 28 -11.91 -6.17 16.22
C ASN A 28 -11.29 -4.98 16.99
N MET A 29 -10.23 -4.36 16.47
CA MET A 29 -9.49 -3.27 17.14
C MET A 29 -10.31 -2.00 17.35
N ALA A 30 -11.41 -1.84 16.60
CA ALA A 30 -12.33 -0.70 16.76
C ALA A 30 -12.92 -0.57 18.17
N ALA A 31 -12.92 -1.65 18.97
CA ALA A 31 -13.37 -1.60 20.35
C ALA A 31 -12.46 -0.72 21.23
N GLU A 32 -11.13 -0.76 21.02
CA GLU A 32 -10.16 0.02 21.80
C GLU A 32 -10.27 1.52 21.49
N ASP A 33 -10.41 1.88 20.20
CA ASP A 33 -10.57 3.28 19.80
C ASP A 33 -11.84 3.92 20.39
N ARG A 34 -12.94 3.17 20.48
CA ARG A 34 -14.19 3.68 21.06
C ARG A 34 -14.06 4.10 22.52
N ILE A 35 -13.09 3.55 23.24
CA ILE A 35 -12.86 3.80 24.67
C ILE A 35 -11.86 4.94 24.86
N LEU A 36 -10.71 4.89 24.18
CA LEU A 36 -9.61 5.83 24.43
C LEU A 36 -9.71 7.10 23.59
N ARG A 37 -10.16 7.00 22.32
CA ARG A 37 -10.22 8.09 21.32
C ARG A 37 -8.99 9.02 21.32
N SER A 38 -7.82 8.48 21.62
CA SER A 38 -6.57 9.24 21.73
C SER A 38 -5.42 8.42 21.17
N GLY A 39 -4.56 9.06 20.40
CA GLY A 39 -3.33 8.47 19.86
C GLY A 39 -2.35 9.57 19.44
N PRO A 40 -1.17 9.20 18.91
CA PRO A 40 -0.14 10.15 18.53
C PRO A 40 -0.55 11.07 17.36
N VAL A 41 -1.44 10.61 16.48
CA VAL A 41 -1.97 11.40 15.37
C VAL A 41 -3.24 12.13 15.80
N THR A 42 -3.17 13.47 15.85
CA THR A 42 -4.34 14.33 16.10
C THR A 42 -5.18 14.50 14.84
N GLU A 43 -6.37 15.10 14.96
CA GLU A 43 -7.22 15.38 13.79
C GLU A 43 -6.55 16.36 12.81
N GLU A 44 -5.80 17.33 13.33
CA GLU A 44 -5.04 18.28 12.53
C GLU A 44 -3.95 17.56 11.73
N VAL A 45 -3.19 16.66 12.37
CA VAL A 45 -2.15 15.86 11.70
C VAL A 45 -2.77 14.90 10.68
N PHE A 46 -3.88 14.26 11.04
CA PHE A 46 -4.66 13.40 10.14
C PHE A 46 -5.05 14.15 8.86
N ASN A 47 -5.59 15.36 9.01
CA ASN A 47 -6.00 16.18 7.88
C ASN A 47 -4.81 16.66 7.06
N GLN A 48 -3.72 17.10 7.71
CA GLN A 48 -2.53 17.58 7.03
C GLN A 48 -1.88 16.48 6.16
N VAL A 49 -1.80 15.24 6.66
CA VAL A 49 -1.25 14.11 5.89
C VAL A 49 -2.08 13.85 4.63
N ILE A 50 -3.41 13.94 4.74
CA ILE A 50 -4.31 13.77 3.59
C ILE A 50 -4.16 14.94 2.60
N ASP A 51 -4.06 16.18 3.09
CA ASP A 51 -3.82 17.36 2.23
C ASP A 51 -2.54 17.20 1.40
N GLU A 52 -1.45 16.75 2.03
CA GLU A 52 -0.16 16.51 1.36
C GLU A 52 -0.28 15.47 0.24
N ALA A 53 -1.02 14.39 0.48
CA ALA A 53 -1.24 13.35 -0.53
C ALA A 53 -2.17 13.81 -1.66
N GLU A 54 -3.28 14.48 -1.35
CA GLU A 54 -4.22 15.02 -2.33
C GLU A 54 -3.53 16.04 -3.26
N ALA A 55 -2.67 16.91 -2.71
CA ALA A 55 -1.94 17.91 -3.48
C ALA A 55 -0.98 17.32 -4.53
N VAL A 56 -0.51 16.08 -4.30
CA VAL A 56 0.42 15.36 -5.17
C VAL A 56 -0.34 14.36 -6.06
N TYR A 57 -0.96 13.35 -5.45
CA TYR A 57 -1.57 12.25 -6.18
C TYR A 57 -2.92 12.61 -6.80
N GLY A 58 -3.66 13.58 -6.26
CA GLY A 58 -4.86 14.10 -6.91
C GLY A 58 -4.53 14.67 -8.30
N LYS A 59 -3.39 15.37 -8.44
CA LYS A 59 -2.93 15.90 -9.73
C LYS A 59 -2.45 14.79 -10.67
N ILE A 60 -1.64 13.85 -10.17
CA ILE A 60 -1.11 12.75 -10.98
C ILE A 60 -2.25 11.93 -11.57
N VAL A 61 -3.22 11.55 -10.73
CA VAL A 61 -4.36 10.73 -11.15
C VAL A 61 -5.24 11.45 -12.17
N ALA A 62 -5.52 12.73 -11.95
CA ALA A 62 -6.28 13.54 -12.90
C ALA A 62 -5.57 13.73 -14.24
N GLN A 63 -4.28 14.07 -14.21
CA GLN A 63 -3.53 14.46 -15.41
C GLN A 63 -3.11 13.26 -16.27
N HIS A 64 -2.77 12.12 -15.66
CA HIS A 64 -2.17 11.00 -16.38
C HIS A 64 -3.13 9.82 -16.56
N PHE A 65 -4.15 9.68 -15.71
CA PHE A 65 -5.05 8.52 -15.75
C PHE A 65 -6.51 8.89 -16.05
N GLY A 66 -6.83 10.19 -16.20
CA GLY A 66 -8.19 10.66 -16.52
C GLY A 66 -9.22 10.31 -15.45
N ALA A 67 -8.75 10.13 -14.20
CA ALA A 67 -9.55 9.74 -13.05
C ALA A 67 -9.53 10.84 -11.97
N GLU A 68 -10.50 10.80 -11.06
CA GLU A 68 -10.59 11.68 -9.91
C GLU A 68 -10.26 10.88 -8.65
N LEU A 69 -9.22 11.29 -7.92
CA LEU A 69 -8.89 10.71 -6.62
C LEU A 69 -9.60 11.49 -5.51
N THR A 70 -10.47 10.83 -4.76
CA THR A 70 -11.13 11.37 -3.56
C THR A 70 -10.61 10.66 -2.31
N ILE A 71 -10.12 11.40 -1.33
CA ILE A 71 -9.68 10.83 -0.04
C ILE A 71 -10.68 11.23 1.05
N ASN A 72 -11.52 10.27 1.45
CA ASN A 72 -12.53 10.48 2.47
C ASN A 72 -11.90 10.53 3.88
N ARG A 73 -12.11 11.67 4.55
CA ARG A 73 -11.63 11.96 5.91
C ARG A 73 -12.62 11.46 6.96
N LEU A 74 -12.52 10.20 7.36
CA LEU A 74 -13.45 9.56 8.29
C LEU A 74 -12.93 9.60 9.74
N TRP A 75 -12.56 10.79 10.23
CA TRP A 75 -11.94 10.95 11.55
C TRP A 75 -12.77 10.37 12.70
N THR A 76 -14.08 10.64 12.75
CA THR A 76 -14.94 10.15 13.84
C THR A 76 -15.25 8.64 13.75
N ASN A 77 -14.83 7.97 12.67
CA ASN A 77 -15.06 6.55 12.46
C ASN A 77 -13.97 5.71 13.16
N SER A 78 -14.39 4.89 14.12
CA SER A 78 -13.49 4.04 14.92
C SER A 78 -12.94 2.79 14.21
N THR A 79 -13.25 2.59 12.92
CA THR A 79 -12.67 1.49 12.15
C THR A 79 -11.15 1.59 12.13
N VAL A 80 -10.46 0.49 12.46
CA VAL A 80 -9.00 0.36 12.34
C VAL A 80 -8.70 -0.32 11.01
N ASN A 81 -8.74 0.47 9.95
CA ASN A 81 -8.46 0.07 8.58
C ASN A 81 -8.23 1.34 7.73
N ALA A 82 -7.95 1.16 6.45
CA ALA A 82 -8.05 2.15 5.37
C ALA A 82 -8.39 1.39 4.10
N THR A 83 -9.08 2.00 3.12
CA THR A 83 -9.54 1.24 1.94
C THR A 83 -9.54 1.98 0.62
N ALA A 84 -9.15 1.29 -0.44
CA ALA A 84 -9.19 1.76 -1.81
C ALA A 84 -10.35 1.15 -2.62
N LYS A 85 -10.98 1.95 -3.48
CA LYS A 85 -12.09 1.54 -4.37
C LYS A 85 -11.97 2.24 -5.72
N GLN A 86 -12.30 1.55 -6.81
CA GLN A 86 -12.49 2.16 -8.13
C GLN A 86 -13.91 1.92 -8.63
N ASP A 87 -14.58 3.00 -9.02
CA ASP A 87 -15.82 2.98 -9.79
C ASP A 87 -15.64 3.84 -11.05
N GLY A 88 -15.32 3.18 -12.17
CA GLY A 88 -14.91 3.87 -13.40
C GLY A 88 -13.71 4.79 -13.17
N ASN A 89 -13.92 6.08 -13.41
CA ASN A 89 -12.92 7.12 -13.22
C ASN A 89 -12.95 7.74 -11.81
N SER A 90 -13.83 7.29 -10.91
CA SER A 90 -13.84 7.71 -9.51
C SER A 90 -12.99 6.75 -8.68
N TRP A 91 -11.84 7.22 -8.22
CA TRP A 91 -10.93 6.46 -7.37
C TRP A 91 -11.02 7.01 -5.95
N THR A 92 -11.29 6.14 -4.98
CA THR A 92 -11.61 6.57 -3.63
C THR A 92 -10.74 5.85 -2.62
N VAL A 93 -10.16 6.63 -1.70
CA VAL A 93 -9.50 6.12 -0.50
C VAL A 93 -10.30 6.56 0.72
N ASP A 94 -10.69 5.62 1.58
CA ASP A 94 -11.30 5.91 2.89
C ASP A 94 -10.25 5.80 3.99
N MET A 95 -9.94 6.93 4.64
CA MET A 95 -9.03 6.98 5.78
C MET A 95 -9.85 7.09 7.08
N TYR A 96 -9.73 6.11 7.97
CA TYR A 96 -10.54 6.03 9.19
C TYR A 96 -9.74 6.52 10.40
N GLY A 97 -10.36 7.31 11.26
CA GLY A 97 -9.68 7.84 12.45
C GLY A 97 -9.30 6.78 13.48
N GLY A 98 -9.99 5.64 13.51
CA GLY A 98 -9.61 4.51 14.36
C GLY A 98 -8.22 3.97 14.04
N MET A 99 -7.82 3.96 12.76
CA MET A 99 -6.45 3.66 12.35
C MET A 99 -5.49 4.74 12.84
N ALA A 100 -5.80 6.01 12.58
CA ALA A 100 -4.92 7.13 12.94
C ALA A 100 -4.64 7.20 14.46
N ARG A 101 -5.62 6.87 15.28
CA ARG A 101 -5.51 6.93 16.76
C ARG A 101 -4.91 5.67 17.39
N ARG A 102 -4.46 4.69 16.61
CA ARG A 102 -3.70 3.55 17.15
C ARG A 102 -2.43 4.04 17.87
N PRO A 103 -2.10 3.52 19.06
CA PRO A 103 -0.91 3.95 19.80
C PRO A 103 0.40 3.63 19.06
N GLU A 104 0.37 2.66 18.15
CA GLU A 104 1.52 2.29 17.31
C GLU A 104 1.69 3.23 16.09
N ILE A 105 0.65 3.98 15.70
CA ILE A 105 0.65 4.82 14.50
C ILE A 105 1.24 6.19 14.79
N THR A 106 2.29 6.51 14.03
CA THR A 106 2.90 7.82 13.95
C THR A 106 2.33 8.61 12.77
N ARG A 107 2.66 9.91 12.66
CA ARG A 107 2.32 10.73 11.48
C ARG A 107 2.75 10.04 10.18
N ASP A 108 4.00 9.58 10.11
CA ASP A 108 4.56 8.99 8.90
C ASP A 108 4.08 7.56 8.67
N GLY A 109 3.79 6.81 9.75
CA GLY A 109 3.07 5.54 9.65
C GLY A 109 1.68 5.71 9.04
N PHE A 110 0.91 6.72 9.48
CA PHE A 110 -0.40 7.03 8.91
C PHE A 110 -0.30 7.46 7.44
N ALA A 111 0.71 8.26 7.08
CA ALA A 111 0.98 8.64 5.70
C ALA A 111 1.30 7.43 4.82
N LEU A 112 2.03 6.44 5.33
CA LEU A 112 2.31 5.21 4.60
C LEU A 112 1.08 4.29 4.46
N VAL A 113 0.13 4.30 5.39
CA VAL A 113 -1.18 3.64 5.19
C VAL A 113 -1.91 4.28 4.01
N LEU A 114 -1.94 5.62 3.92
CA LEU A 114 -2.52 6.31 2.78
C LEU A 114 -1.78 5.99 1.47
N CYS A 115 -0.46 5.95 1.50
CA CYS A 115 0.35 5.56 0.36
C CYS A 115 0.10 4.12 -0.11
N HIS A 116 -0.17 3.19 0.82
CA HIS A 116 -0.58 1.83 0.48
C HIS A 116 -1.92 1.84 -0.29
N GLU A 117 -2.92 2.57 0.20
CA GLU A 117 -4.22 2.64 -0.48
C GLU A 117 -4.13 3.28 -1.87
N ILE A 118 -3.29 4.32 -2.01
CA ILE A 118 -2.94 4.90 -3.32
C ILE A 118 -2.22 3.85 -4.18
N GLY A 119 -1.34 3.04 -3.58
CA GLY A 119 -0.63 1.94 -4.23
C GLY A 119 -1.54 0.90 -4.88
N HIS A 120 -2.70 0.60 -4.30
CA HIS A 120 -3.69 -0.23 -5.00
C HIS A 120 -4.10 0.37 -6.35
N HIS A 121 -4.24 1.69 -6.45
CA HIS A 121 -4.64 2.35 -7.69
C HIS A 121 -3.52 2.42 -8.73
N VAL A 122 -2.29 2.71 -8.31
CA VAL A 122 -1.20 3.09 -9.23
C VAL A 122 0.07 2.25 -9.15
N GLY A 123 0.21 1.36 -8.17
CA GLY A 123 1.41 0.51 -7.99
C GLY A 123 1.57 -0.56 -9.08
N GLY A 124 0.45 -1.05 -9.62
CA GLY A 124 0.46 -1.96 -10.77
C GLY A 124 0.75 -3.41 -10.40
N TYR A 125 1.62 -4.07 -11.18
CA TYR A 125 1.89 -5.49 -11.07
C TYR A 125 2.63 -5.87 -9.78
N PRO A 126 2.27 -7.01 -9.13
CA PRO A 126 1.18 -7.91 -9.49
C PRO A 126 -0.19 -7.39 -9.05
N TYR A 127 -1.24 -7.77 -9.78
CA TYR A 127 -2.62 -7.37 -9.49
C TYR A 127 -3.35 -8.43 -8.65
N GLN A 128 -4.33 -8.00 -7.85
CA GLN A 128 -5.27 -8.90 -7.19
C GLN A 128 -6.07 -9.71 -8.21
N LYS A 129 -6.29 -11.00 -7.93
CA LYS A 129 -7.09 -11.90 -8.76
C LYS A 129 -8.57 -11.71 -8.47
N ASN A 130 -9.37 -11.84 -9.53
CA ASN A 130 -10.81 -11.87 -9.40
C ASN A 130 -11.27 -13.17 -8.70
N ALA A 131 -12.19 -13.06 -7.74
CA ALA A 131 -12.87 -14.23 -7.21
C ALA A 131 -13.88 -14.77 -8.23
N PHE A 132 -14.03 -16.10 -8.32
CA PHE A 132 -14.91 -16.78 -9.30
C PHE A 132 -16.36 -16.28 -9.29
N PHE A 133 -16.88 -15.87 -8.12
CA PHE A 133 -18.22 -15.30 -7.94
C PHE A 133 -18.20 -13.98 -7.17
N GLY A 134 -17.16 -13.15 -7.39
CA GLY A 134 -16.98 -11.90 -6.65
C GLY A 134 -16.75 -10.68 -7.55
N PRO A 135 -16.65 -9.48 -6.93
CA PRO A 135 -16.37 -8.25 -7.66
C PRO A 135 -14.97 -8.29 -8.28
N LYS A 136 -14.79 -7.61 -9.42
CA LYS A 136 -13.50 -7.57 -10.14
C LYS A 136 -12.47 -6.75 -9.38
N ARG A 137 -11.37 -7.37 -8.95
CA ARG A 137 -10.25 -6.73 -8.25
C ARG A 137 -8.99 -6.63 -9.09
N ASP A 138 -9.03 -7.07 -10.35
CA ASP A 138 -7.93 -6.99 -11.32
C ASP A 138 -7.49 -5.56 -11.72
N TRP A 139 -8.09 -4.55 -11.10
CA TRP A 139 -7.62 -3.16 -11.13
C TRP A 139 -6.57 -2.85 -10.08
N ALA A 140 -6.60 -3.54 -8.94
CA ALA A 140 -5.83 -3.23 -7.74
C ALA A 140 -4.49 -3.95 -7.73
N ALA A 141 -3.42 -3.25 -7.37
CA ALA A 141 -2.17 -3.89 -6.99
C ALA A 141 -2.40 -4.86 -5.81
N ALA A 142 -1.68 -5.97 -5.76
CA ALA A 142 -1.66 -6.89 -4.63
C ALA A 142 -1.24 -6.16 -3.34
N GLU A 143 -1.64 -6.67 -2.16
CA GLU A 143 -1.30 -6.04 -0.87
C GLU A 143 0.20 -5.82 -0.68
N GLY A 144 1.02 -6.82 -1.02
CA GLY A 144 2.48 -6.70 -0.97
C GLY A 144 3.04 -5.68 -1.97
N GLU A 145 2.41 -5.52 -3.14
CA GLU A 145 2.83 -4.51 -4.10
C GLU A 145 2.43 -3.09 -3.64
N ALA A 146 1.26 -2.95 -3.03
CA ALA A 146 0.82 -1.70 -2.40
C ALA A 146 1.77 -1.29 -1.25
N ASP A 147 2.21 -2.24 -0.42
CA ASP A 147 3.23 -2.03 0.60
C ASP A 147 4.57 -1.58 -0.01
N TYR A 148 5.02 -2.26 -1.07
CA TYR A 148 6.27 -1.96 -1.75
C TYR A 148 6.25 -0.56 -2.40
N PHE A 149 5.19 -0.25 -3.14
CA PHE A 149 4.96 1.05 -3.77
C PHE A 149 4.91 2.20 -2.74
N ALA A 150 4.32 1.96 -1.57
CA ALA A 150 4.15 2.98 -0.55
C ALA A 150 5.50 3.60 -0.12
N THR A 151 6.55 2.79 -0.06
CA THR A 151 7.91 3.23 0.31
C THR A 151 8.82 3.45 -0.89
N GLN A 152 8.65 2.70 -1.98
CA GLN A 152 9.44 2.91 -3.18
C GLN A 152 9.13 4.25 -3.87
N ALA A 153 7.86 4.62 -3.96
CA ALA A 153 7.43 5.74 -4.79
C ALA A 153 6.70 6.80 -3.96
N CYS A 154 5.59 6.42 -3.31
CA CYS A 154 4.67 7.40 -2.73
C CYS A 154 5.31 8.28 -1.65
N SER A 155 5.86 7.68 -0.60
CA SER A 155 6.50 8.47 0.46
C SER A 155 7.73 9.24 -0.02
N ARG A 156 8.50 8.70 -0.99
CA ARG A 156 9.61 9.46 -1.60
C ARG A 156 9.08 10.74 -2.24
N LEU A 157 7.99 10.65 -2.98
CA LEU A 157 7.39 11.79 -3.65
C LEU A 157 6.75 12.80 -2.68
N LEU A 158 6.06 12.31 -1.65
CA LEU A 158 5.46 13.17 -0.61
C LEU A 158 6.54 13.92 0.20
N TRP A 159 7.67 13.26 0.47
CA TRP A 159 8.68 13.76 1.41
C TRP A 159 9.93 14.35 0.74
N LYS A 160 10.01 14.36 -0.60
CA LYS A 160 11.19 14.89 -1.34
C LYS A 160 11.56 16.32 -0.97
N ASN A 161 10.58 17.16 -0.66
CA ASN A 161 10.78 18.57 -0.31
C ASN A 161 10.80 18.82 1.21
N GLN A 162 10.82 17.76 2.03
CA GLN A 162 10.78 17.83 3.48
C GLN A 162 12.18 17.59 4.09
N GLY A 163 13.24 18.12 3.46
CA GLY A 163 14.63 17.79 3.80
C GLY A 163 15.02 18.01 5.27
N GLN A 164 14.52 19.09 5.91
CA GLN A 164 14.75 19.33 7.33
C GLN A 164 14.14 18.24 8.21
N LEU A 165 12.86 17.90 7.98
CA LEU A 165 12.17 16.84 8.71
C LEU A 165 12.79 15.46 8.45
N ASN A 166 13.22 15.18 7.21
CA ASN A 166 13.91 13.93 6.89
C ASN A 166 15.22 13.81 7.70
N ALA A 167 15.98 14.90 7.85
CA ALA A 167 17.25 14.90 8.57
C ALA A 167 17.12 14.60 10.07
N GLU A 168 15.97 14.88 10.70
CA GLU A 168 15.70 14.56 12.11
C GLU A 168 15.81 13.05 12.40
N TYR A 169 15.49 12.22 11.39
CA TYR A 169 15.50 10.76 11.52
C TYR A 169 16.90 10.17 11.65
N ARG A 170 17.93 10.89 11.20
CA ARG A 170 19.34 10.43 11.26
C ARG A 170 19.81 10.17 12.68
N SER A 171 19.32 10.92 13.67
CA SER A 171 19.71 10.75 15.07
C SER A 171 18.93 9.69 15.84
N ILE A 172 17.78 9.25 15.32
CA ILE A 172 16.87 8.35 16.05
C ILE A 172 16.74 6.96 15.41
N ILE A 173 17.17 6.79 14.16
CA ILE A 173 17.12 5.51 13.46
C ILE A 173 18.04 4.47 14.12
N PRO A 174 17.57 3.25 14.42
CA PRO A 174 18.42 2.18 14.95
C PRO A 174 19.50 1.72 13.97
N ALA A 175 20.58 1.14 14.50
CA ALA A 175 21.78 0.81 13.73
C ALA A 175 21.53 -0.11 12.52
N TYR A 176 20.69 -1.14 12.68
CA TYR A 176 20.41 -2.10 11.61
C TYR A 176 19.71 -1.47 10.40
N PRO A 177 18.52 -0.85 10.51
CA PRO A 177 17.87 -0.20 9.35
C PRO A 177 18.70 0.97 8.81
N LYS A 178 19.46 1.67 9.66
CA LYS A 178 20.41 2.70 9.22
C LYS A 178 21.46 2.13 8.26
N ALA A 179 22.09 1.01 8.64
CA ALA A 179 23.12 0.36 7.82
C ALA A 179 22.57 -0.12 6.46
N LEU A 180 21.32 -0.59 6.42
CA LEU A 180 20.68 -0.96 5.16
C LEU A 180 20.50 0.25 4.23
N CYS A 181 19.98 1.37 4.75
CA CYS A 181 19.85 2.60 3.98
C CYS A 181 21.21 3.12 3.48
N ASP A 182 22.23 3.10 4.35
CA ASP A 182 23.60 3.52 4.01
C ASP A 182 24.25 2.63 2.94
N SER A 183 23.81 1.37 2.81
CA SER A 183 24.35 0.43 1.84
C SER A 183 23.87 0.67 0.40
N VAL A 184 22.73 1.36 0.22
CA VAL A 184 22.12 1.58 -1.10
C VAL A 184 22.04 3.06 -1.51
N TRP A 185 21.94 3.98 -0.55
CA TRP A 185 21.82 5.41 -0.81
C TRP A 185 23.13 6.13 -0.46
N SER A 186 23.69 6.86 -1.44
CA SER A 186 24.94 7.61 -1.28
C SER A 186 24.72 9.07 -0.90
N ALA A 187 23.66 9.71 -1.41
CA ALA A 187 23.35 11.09 -1.08
C ALA A 187 22.72 11.19 0.32
N GLN A 188 23.15 12.19 1.10
CA GLN A 188 22.67 12.36 2.46
C GLN A 188 21.15 12.54 2.54
N GLY A 189 20.57 13.31 1.64
CA GLY A 189 19.11 13.52 1.60
C GLY A 189 18.32 12.25 1.32
N ASP A 190 18.87 11.35 0.50
CA ASP A 190 18.25 10.04 0.22
C ASP A 190 18.37 9.08 1.39
N GLN A 191 19.50 9.10 2.10
CA GLN A 191 19.68 8.37 3.34
C GLN A 191 18.70 8.85 4.41
N ASP A 192 18.59 10.18 4.60
CA ASP A 192 17.68 10.80 5.58
C ASP A 192 16.23 10.40 5.31
N LEU A 193 15.82 10.44 4.03
CA LEU A 193 14.51 9.99 3.60
C LEU A 193 14.31 8.47 3.84
N CYS A 194 15.31 7.65 3.54
CA CYS A 194 15.26 6.21 3.81
C CYS A 194 15.13 5.91 5.32
N TYR A 195 15.83 6.64 6.20
CA TYR A 195 15.70 6.48 7.65
C TYR A 195 14.28 6.80 8.14
N ARG A 196 13.71 7.90 7.62
CA ARG A 196 12.31 8.27 7.88
C ARG A 196 11.34 7.17 7.47
N GLN A 197 11.52 6.63 6.26
CA GLN A 197 10.73 5.50 5.78
C GLN A 197 10.89 4.29 6.71
N MET A 198 12.10 3.90 7.09
CA MET A 198 12.34 2.76 7.98
C MET A 198 11.62 2.87 9.34
N MET A 199 11.54 4.07 9.92
CA MET A 199 10.78 4.31 11.15
C MET A 199 9.27 4.21 10.92
N ALA A 200 8.77 4.76 9.81
CA ALA A 200 7.36 4.66 9.43
C ALA A 200 6.94 3.20 9.11
N ASN A 201 7.81 2.43 8.46
CA ASN A 201 7.62 1.01 8.17
C ASN A 201 7.37 0.22 9.45
N LYS A 202 8.15 0.52 10.51
CA LYS A 202 8.00 -0.14 11.81
C LYS A 202 6.69 0.22 12.50
N SER A 203 6.31 1.49 12.47
CA SER A 203 5.04 1.99 13.02
C SER A 203 3.84 1.23 12.44
N ILE A 204 3.81 1.03 11.12
CA ILE A 204 2.75 0.26 10.47
C ILE A 204 2.84 -1.23 10.75
N ALA A 205 4.05 -1.80 10.69
CA ALA A 205 4.24 -3.23 10.95
C ALA A 205 3.77 -3.61 12.36
N ASP A 206 3.94 -2.73 13.35
CA ASP A 206 3.43 -2.96 14.70
C ASP A 206 1.90 -2.98 14.79
N VAL A 207 1.19 -2.20 13.97
CA VAL A 207 -0.28 -2.33 13.85
C VAL A 207 -0.66 -3.63 13.15
N ASN A 208 0.03 -3.98 12.07
CA ASN A 208 -0.24 -5.20 11.31
C ASN A 208 -0.08 -6.46 12.16
N ALA A 209 0.77 -6.41 13.19
CA ALA A 209 1.00 -7.50 14.13
C ALA A 209 -0.06 -7.63 15.23
N PHE A 210 -1.13 -6.83 15.19
CA PHE A 210 -2.18 -6.92 16.21
C PHE A 210 -2.81 -8.33 16.23
N GLY A 211 -2.76 -8.97 17.39
CA GLY A 211 -3.24 -10.34 17.58
C GLY A 211 -2.24 -11.43 17.17
N GLU A 212 -1.06 -11.08 16.64
CA GLU A 212 0.03 -12.02 16.40
C GLU A 212 0.86 -12.28 17.66
N PHE A 213 1.45 -13.48 17.76
CA PHE A 213 2.30 -13.87 18.89
C PHE A 213 3.66 -13.15 18.92
N PHE A 214 4.12 -12.67 17.77
CA PHE A 214 5.43 -12.04 17.61
C PHE A 214 5.26 -10.68 16.93
N LYS A 215 6.09 -9.72 17.34
CA LYS A 215 6.17 -8.42 16.68
C LYS A 215 7.20 -8.46 15.54
N PRO A 216 6.92 -7.82 14.40
CA PRO A 216 7.88 -7.62 13.33
C PRO A 216 9.16 -6.99 13.83
N ASN A 217 10.27 -7.50 13.34
CA ASN A 217 11.61 -7.10 13.75
C ASN A 217 12.47 -6.90 12.50
N TRP A 218 13.14 -5.74 12.42
CA TRP A 218 14.03 -5.41 11.32
C TRP A 218 15.11 -6.47 11.09
N GLU A 219 15.66 -7.05 12.17
CA GLU A 219 16.78 -8.00 12.12
C GLU A 219 16.35 -9.45 11.84
N LYS A 220 15.04 -9.72 11.75
CA LYS A 220 14.50 -11.07 11.58
C LYS A 220 13.57 -11.15 10.38
N PRO A 221 14.09 -10.97 9.15
CA PRO A 221 13.28 -11.08 7.95
C PRO A 221 12.63 -12.47 7.86
N SER A 222 11.44 -12.52 7.25
CA SER A 222 10.74 -13.76 6.98
C SER A 222 11.59 -14.68 6.12
N LYS A 223 11.54 -15.98 6.46
CA LYS A 223 12.19 -17.05 5.70
C LYS A 223 11.20 -17.78 4.79
N ASP A 224 9.95 -17.35 4.77
CA ASP A 224 8.91 -17.98 3.99
C ASP A 224 9.15 -17.75 2.49
N VAL A 225 8.86 -18.77 1.70
CA VAL A 225 8.94 -18.71 0.24
C VAL A 225 7.64 -19.25 -0.33
N VAL A 226 6.88 -18.39 -0.99
CA VAL A 226 5.59 -18.77 -1.55
C VAL A 226 5.74 -19.59 -2.83
N ARG A 227 4.83 -20.54 -3.02
CA ARG A 227 4.73 -21.33 -4.26
C ARG A 227 4.06 -20.59 -5.40
N ASN A 228 3.28 -19.55 -5.09
CA ASN A 228 2.60 -18.63 -6.00
C ASN A 228 2.52 -17.27 -5.31
N THR A 229 2.53 -16.18 -6.07
CA THR A 229 2.32 -14.84 -5.49
C THR A 229 1.02 -14.81 -4.70
N ASP A 230 1.14 -14.43 -3.42
CA ASP A 230 0.05 -14.10 -2.53
C ASP A 230 -0.40 -12.67 -2.82
N ASP A 231 -1.67 -12.53 -3.23
CA ASP A 231 -2.29 -11.26 -3.58
C ASP A 231 -3.26 -10.74 -2.49
N GLY A 232 -3.39 -11.47 -1.39
CA GLY A 232 -4.08 -11.04 -0.16
C GLY A 232 -3.08 -10.51 0.89
N HIS A 233 -3.48 -10.50 2.17
CA HIS A 233 -2.69 -9.94 3.28
C HIS A 233 -1.57 -10.89 3.75
N PRO A 234 -0.29 -10.59 3.50
CA PRO A 234 0.82 -11.37 4.04
C PRO A 234 0.93 -11.18 5.57
N ALA A 235 1.67 -12.08 6.23
CA ALA A 235 1.97 -11.95 7.66
C ALA A 235 2.70 -10.63 7.99
N SER A 236 2.52 -10.11 9.22
CA SER A 236 3.04 -8.79 9.60
C SER A 236 4.55 -8.60 9.38
N GLN A 237 5.36 -9.64 9.63
CA GLN A 237 6.80 -9.60 9.34
C GLN A 237 7.08 -9.46 7.84
N CYS A 238 6.35 -10.21 7.01
CA CYS A 238 6.51 -10.14 5.55
C CYS A 238 6.12 -8.75 5.01
N ARG A 239 5.12 -8.10 5.61
CA ARG A 239 4.77 -6.72 5.30
C ARG A 239 5.89 -5.74 5.69
N LEU A 240 6.48 -5.88 6.88
CA LEU A 240 7.66 -5.09 7.27
C LEU A 240 8.81 -5.26 6.26
N ASP A 241 9.14 -6.50 5.92
CA ASP A 241 10.19 -6.81 4.95
C ASP A 241 9.91 -6.14 3.58
N THR A 242 8.64 -6.05 3.20
CA THR A 242 8.19 -5.47 1.93
C THR A 242 8.29 -3.95 1.92
N PHE A 243 7.84 -3.28 2.98
CA PHE A 243 8.05 -1.83 3.15
C PHE A 243 9.54 -1.47 3.19
N MET A 244 10.36 -2.27 3.88
CA MET A 244 11.81 -2.10 3.90
C MET A 244 12.41 -2.26 2.50
N ALA A 245 12.00 -3.29 1.76
CA ALA A 245 12.45 -3.50 0.40
C ALA A 245 12.13 -2.31 -0.51
N GLY A 246 10.92 -1.76 -0.46
CA GLY A 246 10.60 -0.56 -1.24
C GLY A 246 11.48 0.65 -0.87
N SER A 247 11.79 0.83 0.42
CA SER A 247 12.67 1.90 0.91
C SER A 247 14.12 1.76 0.43
N LEU A 248 14.54 0.52 0.15
CA LEU A 248 15.90 0.19 -0.30
C LEU A 248 16.01 0.09 -1.83
N CYS A 249 14.90 0.14 -2.55
CA CYS A 249 14.94 0.10 -3.99
C CYS A 249 15.32 1.47 -4.55
N THR A 250 16.50 1.55 -5.16
CA THR A 250 17.02 2.78 -5.76
C THR A 250 16.53 3.03 -7.19
N LYS A 251 15.66 2.14 -7.69
CA LYS A 251 15.06 2.30 -9.01
C LYS A 251 13.97 3.37 -9.00
N ALA A 252 14.00 4.23 -10.00
CA ALA A 252 12.97 5.24 -10.19
C ALA A 252 11.62 4.59 -10.54
N PHE A 253 10.54 5.22 -10.08
CA PHE A 253 9.18 4.86 -10.43
C PHE A 253 8.57 5.98 -11.26
N GLU A 254 8.13 5.68 -12.49
CA GLU A 254 7.52 6.64 -13.40
C GLU A 254 6.04 6.86 -13.04
N GLU A 255 5.71 7.97 -12.37
CA GLU A 255 4.37 8.21 -11.84
C GLU A 255 3.30 8.45 -12.91
N THR A 256 3.71 8.59 -14.18
CA THR A 256 2.82 8.77 -15.33
C THR A 256 2.37 7.46 -15.95
N SER A 257 2.79 6.31 -15.40
CA SER A 257 2.43 4.98 -15.89
C SER A 257 2.10 4.04 -14.74
N ILE A 258 1.19 3.09 -14.97
CA ILE A 258 0.86 2.04 -14.01
C ILE A 258 1.40 0.73 -14.57
N PRO A 259 2.39 0.10 -13.92
CA PRO A 259 3.03 -1.11 -14.44
C PRO A 259 2.03 -2.20 -14.82
N ALA A 260 2.17 -2.70 -16.06
CA ALA A 260 1.34 -3.74 -16.66
C ALA A 260 -0.14 -3.41 -16.81
N LYS A 261 -0.57 -2.15 -16.60
CA LYS A 261 -1.99 -1.77 -16.73
C LYS A 261 -2.48 -1.84 -18.16
N ALA A 262 -1.63 -1.50 -19.13
CA ALA A 262 -1.97 -1.51 -20.56
C ALA A 262 -2.11 -2.94 -21.12
N ILE A 263 -1.52 -3.94 -20.45
CA ILE A 263 -1.64 -5.35 -20.83
C ILE A 263 -3.06 -5.85 -20.56
N ASP A 264 -3.53 -6.77 -21.41
CA ASP A 264 -4.81 -7.47 -21.23
C ASP A 264 -4.93 -8.03 -19.80
N ALA A 265 -6.07 -7.81 -19.15
CA ALA A 265 -6.28 -8.17 -17.74
C ALA A 265 -5.95 -9.65 -17.43
N LYS A 266 -6.13 -10.57 -18.38
CA LYS A 266 -5.81 -12.00 -18.21
C LYS A 266 -4.31 -12.31 -18.27
N LYS A 267 -3.51 -11.38 -18.80
CA LYS A 267 -2.06 -11.50 -18.98
C LYS A 267 -1.25 -10.60 -18.05
N ARG A 268 -1.87 -9.67 -17.32
CA ARG A 268 -1.14 -8.79 -16.39
C ARG A 268 -0.32 -9.59 -15.39
N ASN A 269 -0.89 -10.63 -14.77
CA ASN A 269 -0.17 -11.51 -13.85
C ASN A 269 0.63 -12.63 -14.56
N SER A 270 1.42 -12.26 -15.58
CA SER A 270 2.27 -13.19 -16.33
C SER A 270 3.70 -12.65 -16.49
N ILE A 271 4.56 -13.42 -17.17
CA ILE A 271 5.91 -13.00 -17.57
C ILE A 271 5.89 -11.64 -18.28
N GLU A 272 4.88 -11.37 -19.10
CA GLU A 272 4.74 -10.11 -19.84
C GLU A 272 4.57 -8.92 -18.88
N GLY A 273 3.66 -9.04 -17.90
CA GLY A 273 3.42 -7.97 -16.94
C GLY A 273 4.57 -7.79 -15.94
N GLU A 274 5.23 -8.87 -15.53
CA GLU A 274 6.44 -8.73 -14.71
C GLU A 274 7.58 -8.07 -15.49
N SER A 275 7.69 -8.32 -16.80
CA SER A 275 8.71 -7.69 -17.64
C SER A 275 8.49 -6.18 -17.76
N GLU A 276 7.24 -5.72 -17.80
CA GLU A 276 6.92 -4.29 -17.76
C GLU A 276 7.20 -3.70 -16.37
N ALA A 277 6.82 -4.41 -15.30
CA ALA A 277 7.08 -3.97 -13.92
C ALA A 277 8.57 -3.97 -13.55
N ALA A 278 9.36 -4.81 -14.19
CA ALA A 278 10.81 -4.81 -14.06
C ALA A 278 11.44 -3.48 -14.49
N LEU A 279 10.71 -2.56 -15.12
CA LEU A 279 11.19 -1.20 -15.40
C LEU A 279 11.13 -0.29 -14.17
N SER A 280 10.28 -0.59 -13.19
CA SER A 280 10.16 0.21 -11.96
C SER A 280 10.62 -0.54 -10.71
N SER A 281 10.62 -1.88 -10.66
CA SER A 281 11.07 -2.64 -9.48
C SER A 281 12.56 -3.02 -9.51
N CYS A 282 13.18 -3.16 -8.34
CA CYS A 282 14.56 -3.65 -8.22
C CYS A 282 14.64 -5.17 -8.43
N MET A 283 15.58 -5.62 -9.27
CA MET A 283 15.77 -7.03 -9.61
C MET A 283 17.24 -7.42 -9.63
N SER A 284 17.57 -8.64 -9.18
CA SER A 284 18.96 -9.11 -9.13
C SER A 284 19.59 -9.19 -10.53
N ASN A 285 18.82 -9.62 -11.54
CA ASN A 285 19.27 -9.70 -12.94
C ASN A 285 19.51 -8.33 -13.60
N GLN A 286 19.19 -7.22 -12.91
CA GLN A 286 19.47 -5.85 -13.32
C GLN A 286 20.58 -5.20 -12.47
N GLY A 287 21.29 -5.98 -11.65
CA GLY A 287 22.45 -5.52 -10.87
C GLY A 287 22.10 -4.86 -9.54
N PHE A 288 20.83 -4.82 -9.15
CA PHE A 288 20.47 -4.43 -7.78
C PHE A 288 20.90 -5.52 -6.81
N THR A 289 21.31 -5.12 -5.60
CA THR A 289 21.74 -6.02 -4.51
C THR A 289 20.77 -6.02 -3.33
N ALA A 290 19.77 -5.12 -3.36
CA ALA A 290 18.76 -4.95 -2.33
C ALA A 290 17.49 -4.34 -2.96
N GLY A 291 16.44 -4.24 -2.15
CA GLY A 291 15.14 -3.69 -2.57
C GLY A 291 14.28 -4.68 -3.36
N PHE A 292 14.59 -5.95 -3.26
CA PHE A 292 13.88 -7.09 -3.84
C PHE A 292 12.50 -7.29 -3.22
N ARG A 293 11.49 -7.63 -4.03
CA ARG A 293 10.14 -7.90 -3.52
C ARG A 293 10.18 -9.23 -2.74
N PRO A 294 9.86 -9.24 -1.43
CA PRO A 294 10.10 -10.40 -0.60
C PRO A 294 9.42 -11.68 -1.04
N ARG A 295 10.16 -12.80 -0.98
CA ARG A 295 9.68 -14.13 -1.36
C ARG A 295 8.60 -14.70 -0.44
N CYS A 296 8.37 -14.08 0.71
CA CYS A 296 7.30 -14.45 1.64
C CYS A 296 5.89 -14.08 1.13
N TRP A 297 5.78 -13.28 0.07
CA TRP A 297 4.52 -13.04 -0.65
C TRP A 297 4.68 -13.07 -2.17
N PHE A 298 5.86 -12.72 -2.71
CA PHE A 298 6.09 -12.58 -4.14
C PHE A 298 6.74 -13.82 -4.75
N LYS A 299 6.21 -14.28 -5.89
CA LYS A 299 6.87 -15.26 -6.76
C LYS A 299 7.18 -14.60 -8.10
N PRO A 300 8.46 -14.29 -8.39
CA PRO A 300 8.88 -13.80 -9.68
C PRO A 300 8.83 -14.92 -10.73
N LEU A 301 8.67 -14.48 -11.97
CA LEU A 301 8.52 -15.27 -13.19
C LEU A 301 9.69 -15.04 -14.16
N ILE A 302 10.46 -13.94 -14.03
CA ILE A 302 11.53 -13.56 -14.97
C ILE A 302 12.92 -13.37 -14.34
N GLY A 303 13.13 -13.84 -13.11
CA GLY A 303 14.42 -13.78 -12.40
C GLY A 303 14.24 -13.96 -10.91
N GLU A 304 15.30 -13.96 -10.12
CA GLU A 304 15.16 -13.74 -8.67
C GLU A 304 15.00 -12.24 -8.45
N GLY A 305 13.77 -11.82 -8.15
CA GLY A 305 13.47 -10.52 -7.59
C GLY A 305 13.31 -10.58 -6.09
#